data_AF-A0A2S8B647-F1
#
_entry.id   AF-A0A2S8B647-F1
#
_cell.length_a   1.000
_cell.length_b   1.000
_cell.length_c   1.000
_cell.angle_alpha   90.00
_cell.angle_beta   90.00
_cell.angle_gamma   90.00
#
_symmetry.space_group_name_H-M   'P 1'
#
loop_
_entity.id
_entity.type
_entity.pdbx_description
1 polymer ?
#
loop_
_entity_poly.entity_id
_entity_poly.type
_entity_poly.pdbx_seq_one_letter_code
_entity_poly.pdbx_strand_id
1 'polypeptide(L)'
;MAEPSEKKAVAALEREVAAEVEQKFLAEGHSPHSPEARAERAERVKLRARAQGAIERGRETLGPGTRVFRVMRRVIVGTYTDGFIHAGNLAYLALIALFPFFILVAAVVSLLGGSAGGEAAIEAVFSVMPPTVAKALAGPIREVMGARTGLFLWLGAIVALWTVGSFIETMRDILRRAYGTHFSRGFFHYRLLSIGIITGAVVLMILSFSMQVLIVGVEQFVTRVLPSAYQAAGTVALSRIVSGAGLFLAIYMLFYSLTPSKYRRLKCPKWPGALFTTLWWVAVTLALPPLLASLMSYDATYGSLAGVMVALFFFYLVGLGMVIGAELNAALVEVEDLGHDAIGRVDDVIIAKAGEEE
;
A
#
# COMPACT_ATOMS: atom_id res chain seq x y z
N MET A 1 -21.34 -14.00 -20.10
CA MET A 1 -22.72 -13.99 -20.63
C MET A 1 -23.64 -13.58 -19.50
N ALA A 2 -24.24 -12.38 -19.53
CA ALA A 2 -25.21 -11.96 -18.52
C ALA A 2 -26.48 -12.82 -18.65
N GLU A 3 -27.02 -13.29 -17.53
CA GLU A 3 -28.17 -14.21 -17.49
C GLU A 3 -29.43 -13.57 -18.10
N PRO A 4 -30.35 -14.37 -18.68
CA PRO A 4 -31.60 -13.87 -19.26
C PRO A 4 -32.51 -13.09 -18.29
N SER A 5 -32.33 -13.29 -16.98
CA SER A 5 -33.10 -12.59 -15.92
C SER A 5 -32.65 -11.14 -15.75
N GLU A 6 -31.34 -10.85 -15.81
CA GLU A 6 -30.79 -9.49 -15.73
C GLU A 6 -31.25 -8.62 -16.89
N LYS A 7 -31.30 -9.16 -18.12
CA LYS A 7 -31.80 -8.42 -19.29
C LYS A 7 -33.26 -8.02 -19.14
N LYS A 8 -34.08 -8.87 -18.52
CA LYS A 8 -35.50 -8.57 -18.25
C LYS A 8 -35.66 -7.54 -17.15
N ALA A 9 -34.83 -7.61 -16.09
CA ALA A 9 -34.84 -6.65 -14.99
C ALA A 9 -34.43 -5.25 -15.47
N VAL A 10 -33.39 -5.16 -16.31
CA VAL A 10 -32.96 -3.88 -16.91
C VAL A 10 -34.04 -3.30 -17.82
N ALA A 11 -34.66 -4.12 -18.67
CA ALA A 11 -35.75 -3.66 -19.54
C ALA A 11 -36.99 -3.21 -18.76
N ALA A 12 -37.27 -3.81 -17.60
CA ALA A 12 -38.34 -3.37 -16.72
C ALA A 12 -38.01 -2.02 -16.05
N LEU A 13 -36.78 -1.86 -15.55
CA LEU A 13 -36.29 -0.63 -14.94
C LEU A 13 -36.28 0.54 -15.95
N GLU A 14 -35.90 0.28 -17.20
CA GLU A 14 -35.94 1.28 -18.29
C GLU A 14 -37.36 1.76 -18.58
N ARG A 15 -38.35 0.86 -18.53
CA ARG A 15 -39.78 1.21 -18.73
C ARG A 15 -40.35 2.00 -17.56
N GLU A 16 -39.98 1.63 -16.34
CA GLU A 16 -40.43 2.30 -15.12
C GLU A 16 -39.87 3.72 -15.02
N VAL A 17 -38.57 3.90 -15.30
CA VAL A 17 -37.93 5.22 -15.39
C VAL A 17 -38.51 6.05 -16.52
N ALA A 18 -38.84 5.45 -17.67
CA ALA A 18 -39.49 6.16 -18.77
C ALA A 18 -40.87 6.69 -18.37
N ALA A 19 -41.67 5.87 -17.68
CA ALA A 19 -43.00 6.25 -17.20
C ALA A 19 -42.93 7.32 -16.09
N GLU A 20 -41.99 7.21 -15.16
CA GLU A 20 -41.80 8.19 -14.09
C GLU A 20 -41.32 9.55 -14.62
N VAL A 21 -40.43 9.54 -15.63
CA VAL A 21 -39.99 10.75 -16.33
C VAL A 21 -41.13 11.39 -17.10
N GLU A 22 -41.99 10.60 -17.75
CA GLU A 22 -43.17 11.09 -18.47
C GLU A 22 -44.18 11.74 -17.52
N GLN A 23 -44.43 11.14 -16.35
CA GLN A 23 -45.30 11.72 -15.32
C GLN A 23 -44.72 13.00 -14.71
N LYS A 24 -43.41 13.06 -14.43
CA LYS A 24 -42.76 14.28 -13.94
C LYS A 24 -42.81 15.42 -14.97
N PHE A 25 -42.75 15.08 -16.26
CA PHE A 25 -42.87 16.04 -17.37
C PHE A 25 -44.26 16.67 -17.48
N LEU A 26 -45.31 15.97 -17.06
CA LEU A 26 -46.68 16.49 -17.03
C LEU A 26 -46.94 17.40 -15.81
N ALA A 27 -46.12 17.28 -14.75
CA ALA A 27 -46.28 18.02 -13.50
C ALA A 27 -45.57 19.40 -13.50
N GLU A 28 -44.48 19.55 -14.25
CA GLU A 28 -43.82 20.85 -14.47
C GLU A 28 -44.34 21.43 -15.80
N GLY A 29 -45.12 22.52 -15.73
CA GLY A 29 -45.87 23.12 -16.84
C GLY A 29 -45.04 23.76 -17.97
N HIS A 30 -44.04 23.05 -18.49
CA HIS A 30 -43.25 23.47 -19.63
C HIS A 30 -43.68 22.72 -20.89
N SER A 31 -44.05 23.49 -21.92
CA SER A 31 -44.46 22.97 -23.22
C SER A 31 -43.36 22.09 -23.83
N PRO A 32 -43.67 20.87 -24.33
CA PRO A 32 -42.71 19.91 -24.87
C PRO A 32 -41.91 20.39 -26.09
N HIS A 33 -42.21 21.58 -26.63
CA HIS A 33 -41.58 22.16 -27.82
C HIS A 33 -40.75 23.42 -27.55
N SER A 34 -40.57 23.83 -26.29
CA SER A 34 -39.75 25.01 -25.99
C SER A 34 -38.28 24.80 -26.42
N PRO A 35 -37.58 25.86 -26.86
CA PRO A 35 -36.16 25.76 -27.21
C PRO A 35 -35.30 25.24 -26.06
N GLU A 36 -35.63 25.63 -24.83
CA GLU A 36 -34.93 25.23 -23.60
C GLU A 36 -35.11 23.74 -23.28
N ALA A 37 -36.34 23.21 -23.38
CA ALA A 37 -36.61 21.79 -23.18
C ALA A 37 -35.90 20.91 -24.23
N ARG A 38 -35.72 21.40 -25.46
CA ARG A 38 -34.97 20.71 -26.52
C ARG A 38 -33.47 20.72 -26.27
N ALA A 39 -32.92 21.82 -25.78
CA ALA A 39 -31.51 21.93 -25.42
C ALA A 39 -31.16 20.96 -24.28
N GLU A 40 -32.00 20.92 -23.25
CA GLU A 40 -31.80 20.05 -22.08
C GLU A 40 -31.95 18.56 -22.44
N ARG A 41 -32.89 18.21 -23.34
CA ARG A 41 -33.01 16.83 -23.88
C ARG A 41 -31.77 16.42 -24.66
N ALA A 42 -31.27 17.29 -25.53
CA ALA A 42 -30.09 17.02 -26.34
C ALA A 42 -28.84 16.83 -25.47
N GLU A 43 -28.72 17.61 -24.39
CA GLU A 43 -27.63 17.49 -23.43
C GLU A 43 -27.71 16.17 -22.62
N ARG A 44 -28.90 15.82 -22.09
CA ARG A 44 -29.10 14.56 -21.36
C ARG A 44 -28.90 13.33 -22.24
N VAL A 45 -29.30 13.37 -23.51
CA VAL A 45 -29.06 12.29 -24.48
C VAL A 45 -27.57 12.14 -24.77
N LYS A 46 -26.83 13.24 -24.95
CA LYS A 46 -25.36 13.20 -25.12
C LYS A 46 -24.65 12.68 -23.87
N LEU A 47 -25.09 13.07 -22.67
CA LEU A 47 -24.56 12.58 -21.39
C LEU A 47 -24.83 11.09 -21.21
N ARG A 48 -26.04 10.60 -21.50
CA ARG A 48 -26.38 9.17 -21.47
C ARG A 48 -25.58 8.37 -22.49
N ALA A 49 -25.42 8.87 -23.72
CA ALA A 49 -24.61 8.22 -24.75
C ALA A 49 -23.11 8.16 -24.36
N ARG A 50 -22.56 9.22 -23.75
CA ARG A 50 -21.19 9.21 -23.20
C ARG A 50 -21.05 8.23 -22.04
N ALA A 51 -22.04 8.17 -21.14
CA ALA A 51 -22.05 7.24 -20.02
C ALA A 51 -22.14 5.78 -20.52
N GLN A 52 -23.04 5.48 -21.45
CA GLN A 52 -23.16 4.15 -22.06
C GLN A 52 -21.88 3.74 -22.80
N GLY A 53 -21.28 4.62 -23.60
CA GLY A 53 -20.00 4.34 -24.27
C GLY A 53 -18.80 4.22 -23.32
N ALA A 54 -18.88 4.77 -22.11
CA ALA A 54 -17.89 4.54 -21.05
C ALA A 54 -18.13 3.21 -20.33
N ILE A 55 -19.39 2.83 -20.12
CA ILE A 55 -19.80 1.55 -19.52
C ILE A 55 -19.45 0.38 -20.46
N GLU A 56 -19.68 0.50 -21.76
CA GLU A 56 -19.31 -0.53 -22.75
C GLU A 56 -17.79 -0.71 -22.87
N ARG A 57 -17.03 0.40 -22.96
CA ARG A 57 -15.55 0.33 -22.89
C ARG A 57 -15.04 -0.26 -21.58
N GLY A 58 -15.69 0.09 -20.46
CA GLY A 58 -15.41 -0.53 -19.17
C GLY A 58 -15.71 -2.03 -19.19
N ARG A 59 -16.76 -2.47 -19.87
CA ARG A 59 -17.14 -3.89 -19.99
C ARG A 59 -16.22 -4.68 -20.92
N GLU A 60 -15.64 -4.06 -21.93
CA GLU A 60 -14.63 -4.69 -22.80
C GLU A 60 -13.24 -4.76 -22.15
N THR A 61 -12.89 -3.79 -21.29
CA THR A 61 -11.58 -3.73 -20.60
C THR A 61 -11.55 -4.41 -19.23
N LEU A 62 -12.68 -4.44 -18.51
CA LEU A 62 -12.85 -5.02 -17.16
C LEU A 62 -13.81 -6.21 -17.14
N GLY A 63 -14.35 -6.63 -18.29
CA GLY A 63 -15.29 -7.75 -18.36
C GLY A 63 -14.69 -9.11 -18.01
N PRO A 64 -15.55 -10.11 -17.70
CA PRO A 64 -15.12 -11.46 -17.42
C PRO A 64 -14.38 -12.06 -18.63
N GLY A 65 -13.07 -12.30 -18.46
CA GLY A 65 -12.17 -12.85 -19.50
C GLY A 65 -10.94 -11.98 -19.77
N THR A 66 -10.96 -10.70 -19.40
CA THR A 66 -9.85 -9.75 -19.62
C THR A 66 -8.67 -9.99 -18.65
N ARG A 67 -7.47 -9.53 -19.04
CA ARG A 67 -6.27 -9.58 -18.19
C ARG A 67 -6.51 -8.91 -16.84
N VAL A 68 -7.15 -7.74 -16.84
CA VAL A 68 -7.41 -6.95 -15.62
C VAL A 68 -8.41 -7.66 -14.71
N PHE A 69 -9.50 -8.21 -15.26
CA PHE A 69 -10.47 -8.97 -14.47
C PHE A 69 -9.83 -10.20 -13.80
N ARG A 70 -8.96 -10.92 -14.52
CA ARG A 70 -8.26 -12.09 -13.97
C ARG A 70 -7.33 -11.71 -12.82
N VAL A 71 -6.56 -10.62 -12.97
CA VAL A 71 -5.70 -10.09 -11.92
C VAL A 71 -6.53 -9.67 -10.71
N MET A 72 -7.55 -8.83 -10.91
CA MET A 72 -8.41 -8.34 -9.82
C MET A 72 -9.11 -9.47 -9.08
N ARG A 73 -9.66 -10.45 -9.80
CA ARG A 73 -10.27 -11.64 -9.21
C ARG A 73 -9.26 -12.42 -8.37
N ARG A 74 -8.03 -12.63 -8.87
CA ARG A 74 -7.00 -13.35 -8.13
C ARG A 74 -6.60 -12.63 -6.85
N VAL A 75 -6.42 -11.30 -6.93
CA VAL A 75 -6.09 -10.45 -5.77
C VAL A 75 -7.19 -10.48 -4.72
N ILE A 76 -8.45 -10.32 -5.11
CA ILE A 76 -9.59 -10.31 -4.18
C ILE A 76 -9.72 -11.68 -3.50
N VAL A 77 -9.69 -12.76 -4.28
CA VAL A 77 -9.81 -14.12 -3.73
C VAL A 77 -8.64 -14.44 -2.81
N GLY A 78 -7.40 -14.17 -3.24
CA GLY A 78 -6.21 -14.41 -2.41
C GLY A 78 -6.22 -13.62 -1.10
N THR A 79 -6.60 -12.35 -1.16
CA THR A 79 -6.72 -11.50 0.04
C THR A 79 -7.82 -11.99 0.97
N TYR A 80 -8.96 -12.43 0.45
CA TYR A 80 -10.08 -12.89 1.28
C TYR A 80 -9.80 -14.23 1.97
N THR A 81 -9.11 -15.16 1.29
CA THR A 81 -8.85 -16.51 1.83
C THR A 81 -7.92 -16.45 3.04
N ASP A 82 -6.76 -15.80 2.92
CA ASP A 82 -5.72 -15.85 3.97
C ASP A 82 -5.24 -14.46 4.42
N GLY A 83 -5.58 -13.40 3.69
CA GLY A 83 -4.94 -12.11 3.84
C GLY A 83 -5.25 -11.39 5.16
N PHE A 84 -6.47 -11.51 5.66
CA PHE A 84 -6.87 -10.89 6.93
C PHE A 84 -6.15 -11.49 8.14
N ILE A 85 -5.97 -12.81 8.16
CA ILE A 85 -5.25 -13.52 9.22
C ILE A 85 -3.79 -13.09 9.22
N HIS A 86 -3.18 -13.04 8.04
CA HIS A 86 -1.79 -12.62 7.88
C HIS A 86 -1.58 -11.14 8.24
N ALA A 87 -2.51 -10.27 7.87
CA ALA A 87 -2.49 -8.86 8.26
C ALA A 87 -2.58 -8.70 9.79
N GLY A 88 -3.41 -9.50 10.47
CA GLY A 88 -3.49 -9.52 11.93
C GLY A 88 -2.19 -9.96 12.60
N ASN A 89 -1.59 -11.06 12.12
CA ASN A 89 -0.28 -11.51 12.61
C ASN A 89 0.81 -10.46 12.37
N LEU A 90 0.80 -9.83 11.19
CA LEU A 90 1.73 -8.75 10.87
C LEU A 90 1.56 -7.56 11.82
N ALA A 91 0.32 -7.19 12.15
CA ALA A 91 0.04 -6.08 13.07
C ALA A 91 0.58 -6.34 14.48
N TYR A 92 0.31 -7.54 15.00
CA TYR A 92 0.82 -7.99 16.29
C TYR A 92 2.36 -7.97 16.32
N LEU A 93 3.01 -8.54 15.31
CA LEU A 93 4.47 -8.56 15.22
C LEU A 93 5.07 -7.18 14.98
N ALA A 94 4.40 -6.29 14.24
CA ALA A 94 4.84 -4.91 14.04
C ALA A 94 4.89 -4.15 15.37
N LEU A 95 3.84 -4.27 16.19
CA LEU A 95 3.78 -3.62 17.50
C LEU A 95 4.91 -4.14 18.43
N ILE A 96 5.11 -5.46 18.47
CA ILE A 96 6.18 -6.07 19.28
C ILE A 96 7.57 -5.72 18.75
N ALA A 97 7.74 -5.66 17.43
CA ALA A 97 9.02 -5.35 16.81
C ALA A 97 9.40 -3.86 16.89
N LEU A 98 8.46 -2.97 17.23
CA LEU A 98 8.71 -1.55 17.29
C LEU A 98 9.74 -1.17 18.38
N PHE A 99 9.56 -1.65 19.61
CA PHE A 99 10.50 -1.36 20.70
C PHE A 99 11.91 -1.93 20.44
N PRO A 100 12.05 -3.21 20.06
CA PRO A 100 13.36 -3.75 19.72
C PRO A 100 13.98 -3.05 18.49
N PHE A 101 13.18 -2.64 17.50
CA PHE A 101 13.69 -1.83 16.40
C PHE A 101 14.38 -0.55 16.88
N PHE A 102 13.77 0.18 17.81
CA PHE A 102 14.40 1.37 18.40
C PHE A 102 15.63 1.07 19.26
N ILE A 103 15.70 -0.10 19.90
CA ILE A 103 16.93 -0.56 20.56
C ILE A 103 18.06 -0.77 19.54
N LEU A 104 17.77 -1.32 18.36
CA LEU A 104 18.75 -1.46 17.27
C LEU A 104 19.22 -0.10 16.78
N VAL A 105 18.29 0.84 16.59
CA VAL A 105 18.61 2.22 16.20
C VAL A 105 19.55 2.85 17.23
N ALA A 106 19.22 2.76 18.53
CA ALA A 106 20.06 3.26 19.61
C ALA A 106 21.45 2.63 19.62
N ALA A 107 21.55 1.32 19.37
CA ALA A 107 22.84 0.62 19.29
C ALA A 107 23.69 1.09 18.10
N VAL A 108 23.10 1.27 16.92
CA VAL A 108 23.82 1.80 15.74
C VAL A 108 24.21 3.26 15.93
N VAL A 109 23.33 4.09 16.50
CA VAL A 109 23.63 5.51 16.80
C VAL A 109 24.77 5.62 17.82
N SER A 110 24.79 4.74 18.83
CA SER A 110 25.88 4.65 19.82
C SER A 110 27.24 4.35 19.18
N LEU A 111 27.30 3.49 18.16
CA LEU A 111 28.54 3.24 17.39
C LEU A 111 29.04 4.49 16.67
N LEU A 112 28.15 5.37 16.23
CA LEU A 112 28.48 6.57 15.48
C LEU A 112 28.89 7.76 16.39
N GLY A 113 28.91 7.55 17.71
CA GLY A 113 29.42 8.53 18.68
C GLY A 113 28.52 9.74 18.92
N GLY A 114 27.25 9.71 18.50
CA GLY A 114 26.32 10.84 18.63
C GLY A 114 25.07 10.51 19.45
N SER A 115 24.64 11.43 20.32
CA SER A 115 23.34 11.34 21.05
C SER A 115 22.16 11.93 20.25
N ALA A 116 22.43 12.75 19.23
CA ALA A 116 21.41 13.50 18.49
C ALA A 116 20.63 12.68 17.44
N GLY A 117 21.11 11.49 17.05
CA GLY A 117 20.47 10.68 16.01
C GLY A 117 19.18 9.96 16.44
N GLY A 118 18.99 9.75 17.75
CA GLY A 118 17.88 8.97 18.29
C GLY A 118 16.50 9.62 18.11
N GLU A 119 16.36 10.89 18.51
CA GLU A 119 15.08 11.61 18.40
C GLU A 119 14.66 11.84 16.94
N ALA A 120 15.61 12.16 16.06
CA ALA A 120 15.32 12.28 14.64
C ALA A 120 14.83 10.96 14.03
N ALA A 121 15.37 9.82 14.46
CA ALA A 121 14.91 8.50 14.03
C ALA A 121 13.49 8.19 14.53
N ILE A 122 13.16 8.58 15.76
CA ILE A 122 11.80 8.48 16.30
C ILE A 122 10.83 9.33 15.46
N GLU A 123 11.18 10.59 15.22
CA GLU A 123 10.35 11.52 14.46
C GLU A 123 10.08 11.03 13.04
N ALA A 124 11.09 10.48 12.36
CA ALA A 124 10.94 9.97 11.01
C ALA A 124 10.05 8.73 10.92
N VAL A 125 10.23 7.76 11.82
CA VAL A 125 9.35 6.57 11.87
C VAL A 125 7.91 6.98 12.16
N PHE A 126 7.71 7.98 13.03
CA PHE A 126 6.38 8.48 13.35
C PHE A 126 5.79 9.42 12.30
N SER A 127 6.61 10.05 11.46
CA SER A 127 6.14 10.92 10.37
C SER A 127 5.29 10.18 9.33
N VAL A 128 5.48 8.86 9.21
CA VAL A 128 4.70 8.01 8.31
C VAL A 128 3.49 7.35 9.00
N MET A 129 3.28 7.61 10.30
CA MET A 129 2.19 7.07 11.09
C MET A 129 1.11 8.12 11.40
N PRO A 130 -0.12 7.70 11.72
CA PRO A 130 -1.14 8.59 12.27
C PRO A 130 -0.64 9.29 13.54
N PRO A 131 -0.96 10.59 13.76
CA PRO A 131 -0.52 11.33 14.94
C PRO A 131 -0.94 10.69 16.27
N THR A 132 -2.11 10.05 16.30
CA THR A 132 -2.64 9.32 17.46
C THR A 132 -1.77 8.12 17.82
N VAL A 133 -1.33 7.35 16.82
CA VAL A 133 -0.41 6.21 16.99
C VAL A 133 0.95 6.70 17.47
N ALA A 134 1.50 7.73 16.82
CA ALA A 134 2.78 8.32 17.20
C ALA A 134 2.79 8.79 18.66
N LYS A 135 1.77 9.54 19.08
CA LYS A 135 1.66 10.05 20.45
C LYS A 135 1.56 8.92 21.49
N ALA A 136 0.85 7.85 21.17
CA ALA A 136 0.68 6.70 22.06
C ALA A 136 2.00 5.94 22.29
N LEU A 137 2.87 5.85 21.28
CA LEU A 137 4.06 5.01 21.32
C LEU A 137 5.33 5.80 21.65
N ALA A 138 5.35 7.12 21.43
CA ALA A 138 6.54 7.96 21.58
C ALA A 138 7.14 7.94 22.99
N GLY A 139 6.32 8.14 24.03
CA GLY A 139 6.80 8.16 25.42
C GLY A 139 7.50 6.85 25.80
N PRO A 140 6.80 5.70 25.69
CA PRO A 140 7.38 4.39 25.98
C PRO A 140 8.65 4.08 25.16
N ILE A 141 8.71 4.48 23.89
CA ILE A 141 9.90 4.25 23.05
C ILE A 141 11.09 5.09 23.52
N ARG A 142 10.87 6.37 23.85
CA ARG A 142 11.93 7.26 24.39
C ARG A 142 12.49 6.73 25.71
N GLU A 143 11.62 6.24 26.59
CA GLU A 143 12.03 5.62 27.85
C GLU A 143 12.92 4.39 27.60
N VAL A 144 12.53 3.49 26.69
CA VAL A 144 13.31 2.29 26.36
C VAL A 144 14.67 2.64 25.75
N MET A 145 14.73 3.67 24.90
CA MET A 145 15.98 4.14 24.32
C MET A 145 16.90 4.79 25.36
N GLY A 146 16.34 5.54 26.31
CA GLY A 146 17.11 6.19 27.38
C GLY A 146 17.59 5.25 28.48
N ALA A 147 16.84 4.15 28.74
CA ALA A 147 17.12 3.25 29.86
C ALA A 147 18.30 2.28 29.62
N ARG A 148 18.73 2.07 28.37
CA ARG A 148 19.77 1.07 28.03
C ARG A 148 21.06 1.72 27.55
N THR A 149 22.13 1.55 28.33
CA THR A 149 23.48 2.03 27.97
C THR A 149 24.51 0.90 28.11
N GLY A 150 25.69 1.10 27.50
CA GLY A 150 26.82 0.17 27.61
C GLY A 150 26.49 -1.26 27.18
N LEU A 151 26.89 -2.25 27.98
CA LEU A 151 26.75 -3.68 27.67
C LEU A 151 25.27 -4.12 27.50
N PHE A 152 24.36 -3.57 28.30
CA PHE A 152 22.95 -3.95 28.27
C PHE A 152 22.24 -3.48 26.98
N LEU A 153 22.70 -2.38 26.38
CA LEU A 153 22.25 -1.95 25.06
C LEU A 153 22.58 -2.99 24.01
N TRP A 154 23.81 -3.51 24.01
CA TRP A 154 24.28 -4.51 23.05
C TRP A 154 23.61 -5.87 23.22
N LEU A 155 23.44 -6.34 24.46
CA LEU A 155 22.67 -7.55 24.74
C LEU A 155 21.21 -7.40 24.28
N GLY A 156 20.61 -6.23 24.56
CA GLY A 156 19.29 -5.87 24.05
C GLY A 156 19.23 -5.84 22.53
N ALA A 157 20.26 -5.31 21.86
CA ALA A 157 20.34 -5.24 20.42
C ALA A 157 20.39 -6.62 19.76
N ILE A 158 21.08 -7.61 20.34
CA ILE A 158 21.10 -8.98 19.82
C ILE A 158 19.70 -9.61 19.87
N VAL A 159 19.02 -9.49 21.02
CA VAL A 159 17.64 -9.96 21.18
C VAL A 159 16.71 -9.21 20.24
N ALA A 160 16.92 -7.90 20.08
CA ALA A 160 16.13 -7.09 19.20
C ALA A 160 16.30 -7.46 17.73
N LEU A 161 17.52 -7.75 17.30
CA LEU A 161 17.82 -8.21 15.96
C LEU A 161 17.09 -9.52 15.65
N TRP A 162 16.98 -10.39 16.64
CA TRP A 162 16.15 -11.59 16.54
C TRP A 162 14.65 -11.24 16.40
N THR A 163 14.11 -10.41 17.27
CA THR A 163 12.67 -10.07 17.24
C THR A 163 12.26 -9.35 15.95
N VAL A 164 13.00 -8.31 15.55
CA VAL A 164 12.74 -7.59 14.29
C VAL A 164 12.99 -8.51 13.09
N GLY A 165 13.99 -9.40 13.18
CA GLY A 165 14.23 -10.45 12.20
C GLY A 165 12.98 -11.28 11.90
N SER A 166 12.22 -11.62 12.94
CA SER A 166 11.02 -12.44 12.82
C SER A 166 9.89 -11.71 12.09
N PHE A 167 9.79 -10.39 12.26
CA PHE A 167 8.85 -9.57 11.49
C PHE A 167 9.14 -9.62 9.98
N ILE A 168 10.41 -9.54 9.59
CA ILE A 168 10.82 -9.69 8.19
C ILE A 168 10.55 -11.11 7.66
N GLU A 169 10.72 -12.15 8.48
CA GLU A 169 10.35 -13.52 8.08
C GLU A 169 8.84 -13.65 7.86
N THR A 170 7.99 -12.99 8.66
CA THR A 170 6.54 -12.98 8.44
C THR A 170 6.17 -12.28 7.14
N MET A 171 6.79 -11.13 6.84
CA MET A 171 6.61 -10.47 5.54
C MET A 171 7.05 -11.39 4.39
N ARG A 172 8.17 -12.10 4.55
CA ARG A 172 8.65 -13.07 3.56
C ARG A 172 7.68 -14.21 3.35
N ASP A 173 7.09 -14.75 4.41
CA ASP A 173 6.09 -15.81 4.34
C ASP A 173 4.85 -15.34 3.57
N ILE A 174 4.36 -14.12 3.84
CA ILE A 174 3.25 -13.50 3.11
C ILE A 174 3.54 -13.40 1.61
N LEU A 175 4.71 -12.86 1.23
CA LEU A 175 5.10 -12.81 -0.18
C LEU A 175 5.24 -14.21 -0.77
N ARG A 176 5.82 -15.18 -0.07
CA ARG A 176 5.97 -16.54 -0.58
C ARG A 176 4.62 -17.22 -0.84
N ARG A 177 3.65 -17.04 0.07
CA ARG A 177 2.29 -17.56 -0.04
C ARG A 177 1.55 -16.94 -1.22
N ALA A 178 1.60 -15.61 -1.37
CA ALA A 178 1.00 -14.93 -2.52
C ALA A 178 1.52 -15.49 -3.85
N TYR A 179 2.83 -15.75 -3.93
CA TYR A 179 3.47 -16.34 -5.11
C TYR A 179 3.38 -17.88 -5.20
N GLY A 180 2.71 -18.55 -4.26
CA GLY A 180 2.57 -20.01 -4.24
C GLY A 180 3.89 -20.77 -4.12
N THR A 181 4.87 -20.25 -3.39
CA THR A 181 6.21 -20.86 -3.26
C THR A 181 6.53 -21.30 -1.85
N HIS A 182 7.30 -22.39 -1.75
CA HIS A 182 7.87 -22.84 -0.49
C HIS A 182 9.26 -22.25 -0.24
N PHE A 183 9.76 -22.42 0.99
CA PHE A 183 11.13 -22.07 1.35
C PHE A 183 12.11 -22.96 0.58
N SER A 184 13.06 -22.34 -0.12
CA SER A 184 14.02 -23.03 -1.00
C SER A 184 15.44 -23.10 -0.44
N ARG A 185 15.70 -22.41 0.68
CA ARG A 185 17.00 -22.38 1.37
C ARG A 185 16.84 -22.74 2.84
N GLY A 186 17.94 -23.06 3.51
CA GLY A 186 17.95 -23.36 4.93
C GLY A 186 17.55 -22.16 5.80
N PHE A 187 17.05 -22.45 7.00
CA PHE A 187 16.60 -21.47 8.00
C PHE A 187 17.61 -20.35 8.24
N PHE A 188 18.89 -20.69 8.49
CA PHE A 188 19.94 -19.71 8.79
C PHE A 188 20.23 -18.75 7.63
N HIS A 189 20.06 -19.20 6.38
CA HIS A 189 20.30 -18.34 5.23
C HIS A 189 19.24 -17.23 5.16
N TYR A 190 17.98 -17.59 5.37
CA TYR A 190 16.88 -16.62 5.44
C TYR A 190 17.04 -15.68 6.62
N ARG A 191 17.48 -16.22 7.77
CA ARG A 191 17.71 -15.44 8.97
C ARG A 191 18.80 -14.39 8.76
N LEU A 192 19.93 -14.77 8.16
CA LEU A 192 21.03 -13.85 7.87
C LEU A 192 20.62 -12.77 6.87
N LEU A 193 19.80 -13.12 5.87
CA LEU A 193 19.26 -12.15 4.91
C LEU A 193 18.32 -11.15 5.60
N SER A 194 17.47 -11.60 6.52
CA SER A 194 16.60 -10.72 7.31
C SER A 194 17.39 -9.78 8.20
N ILE A 195 18.45 -10.28 8.85
CA ILE A 195 19.39 -9.46 9.61
C ILE A 195 20.01 -8.39 8.69
N GLY A 196 20.48 -8.77 7.51
CA GLY A 196 21.05 -7.84 6.54
C GLY A 196 20.06 -6.76 6.07
N ILE A 197 18.80 -7.13 5.83
CA ILE A 197 17.73 -6.17 5.49
C ILE A 197 17.53 -5.18 6.63
N ILE A 198 17.45 -5.64 7.88
CA ILE A 198 17.18 -4.78 9.04
C ILE A 198 18.33 -3.83 9.29
N THR A 199 19.56 -4.34 9.34
CA THR A 199 20.75 -3.52 9.53
C THR A 199 20.89 -2.51 8.38
N GLY A 200 20.68 -2.94 7.13
CA GLY A 200 20.68 -2.06 5.97
C GLY A 200 19.60 -0.98 6.06
N ALA A 201 18.39 -1.32 6.49
CA ALA A 201 17.30 -0.36 6.69
C ALA A 201 17.65 0.67 7.77
N VAL A 202 18.20 0.24 8.91
CA VAL A 202 18.65 1.15 9.98
C VAL A 202 19.77 2.08 9.50
N VAL A 203 20.76 1.56 8.79
CA VAL A 203 21.86 2.37 8.23
C VAL A 203 21.36 3.36 7.19
N LEU A 204 20.54 2.92 6.24
CA LEU A 204 19.94 3.80 5.23
C LEU A 204 19.06 4.88 5.86
N MET A 205 18.32 4.53 6.91
CA MET A 205 17.51 5.47 7.67
C MET A 205 18.40 6.55 8.31
N ILE A 206 19.48 6.16 9.00
CA ILE A 206 20.45 7.10 9.58
C ILE A 206 21.12 7.97 8.51
N LEU A 207 21.53 7.38 7.38
CA LEU A 207 22.12 8.13 6.26
C LEU A 207 21.14 9.13 5.65
N SER A 208 19.87 8.74 5.49
CA SER A 208 18.80 9.61 5.03
C SER A 208 18.63 10.82 5.97
N PHE A 209 18.80 10.62 7.29
CA PHE A 209 18.76 11.74 8.25
C PHE A 209 19.97 12.65 8.15
N SER A 210 21.18 12.10 8.07
CA SER A 210 22.38 12.91 7.87
C SER A 210 22.23 13.80 6.62
N MET A 211 21.65 13.26 5.55
CA MET A 211 21.34 14.03 4.34
C MET A 211 20.23 15.06 4.57
N GLN A 212 19.17 14.75 5.31
CA GLN A 212 18.11 15.71 5.61
C GLN A 212 18.61 16.89 6.46
N VAL A 213 19.47 16.65 7.45
CA VAL A 213 20.12 17.70 8.25
C VAL A 213 21.01 18.58 7.36
N LEU A 214 21.74 17.97 6.42
CA LEU A 214 22.51 18.73 5.42
C LEU A 214 21.59 19.58 4.53
N ILE A 215 20.46 19.05 4.06
CA ILE A 215 19.49 19.78 3.25
C ILE A 215 18.91 20.95 4.04
N VAL A 216 18.51 20.76 5.30
CA VAL A 216 18.01 21.83 6.17
C VAL A 216 19.11 22.87 6.45
N GLY A 217 20.35 22.44 6.65
CA GLY A 217 21.50 23.33 6.82
C GLY A 217 21.78 24.17 5.56
N VAL A 218 21.68 23.56 4.38
CA VAL A 218 21.77 24.24 3.09
C VAL A 218 20.59 25.18 2.88
N GLU A 219 19.38 24.78 3.24
CA GLU A 219 18.18 25.62 3.19
C GLU A 219 18.30 26.82 4.12
N GLN A 220 18.81 26.64 5.34
CA GLN A 220 19.12 27.74 6.27
C GLN A 220 20.23 28.67 5.74
N PHE A 221 21.20 28.14 5.02
CA PHE A 221 22.22 28.94 4.34
C PHE A 221 21.64 29.73 3.16
N VAL A 222 20.82 29.08 2.33
CA VAL A 222 20.17 29.67 1.15
C VAL A 222 19.13 30.72 1.56
N THR A 223 18.35 30.48 2.62
CA THR A 223 17.38 31.44 3.17
C THR A 223 18.02 32.68 3.80
N ARG A 224 19.29 32.60 4.22
CA ARG A 224 20.07 33.79 4.62
C ARG A 224 20.58 34.59 3.42
N VAL A 225 20.60 34.01 2.23
CA VAL A 225 21.18 34.61 1.00
C VAL A 225 20.09 35.05 0.00
N LEU A 226 18.90 34.44 -0.01
CA LEU A 226 17.79 34.78 -0.92
C LEU A 226 16.57 35.40 -0.21
N PRO A 227 15.91 36.43 -0.79
CA PRO A 227 14.72 37.08 -0.22
C PRO A 227 13.52 36.17 0.02
N SER A 228 12.70 36.53 1.01
CA SER A 228 11.58 35.78 1.62
C SER A 228 10.36 35.47 0.73
N ALA A 229 10.41 35.75 -0.57
CA ALA A 229 9.25 35.69 -1.46
C ALA A 229 8.82 34.28 -1.91
N TYR A 230 9.57 33.22 -1.57
CA TYR A 230 9.29 31.84 -2.02
C TYR A 230 8.88 30.85 -0.91
N GLN A 231 8.74 31.28 0.35
CA GLN A 231 8.94 30.38 1.49
C GLN A 231 7.71 29.66 2.09
N ALA A 232 6.46 29.90 1.67
CA ALA A 232 5.31 29.39 2.46
C ALA A 232 4.50 28.22 1.87
N ALA A 233 4.78 27.75 0.66
CA ALA A 233 4.01 26.64 0.05
C ALA A 233 4.87 25.49 -0.51
N GLY A 234 6.12 25.77 -0.92
CA GLY A 234 6.99 24.78 -1.57
C GLY A 234 7.63 23.77 -0.62
N THR A 235 7.99 24.18 0.60
CA THR A 235 8.75 23.36 1.56
C THR A 235 7.93 22.23 2.18
N VAL A 236 6.66 22.50 2.53
CA VAL A 236 5.73 21.48 3.08
C VAL A 236 5.29 20.50 2.00
N ALA A 237 5.09 20.95 0.75
CA ALA A 237 4.76 20.06 -0.36
C ALA A 237 5.96 19.16 -0.72
N LEU A 238 7.17 19.74 -0.78
CA LEU A 238 8.40 19.02 -1.10
C LEU A 238 8.74 17.98 -0.02
N SER A 239 8.61 18.32 1.27
CA SER A 239 8.87 17.36 2.36
C SER A 239 7.91 16.17 2.30
N ARG A 240 6.62 16.39 2.03
CA ARG A 240 5.63 15.31 1.87
C ARG A 240 5.92 14.42 0.66
N ILE A 241 6.34 15.01 -0.47
CA ILE A 241 6.71 14.24 -1.66
C ILE A 241 7.97 13.41 -1.39
N VAL A 242 8.97 13.98 -0.73
CA VAL A 242 10.21 13.28 -0.37
C VAL A 242 9.92 12.12 0.59
N SER A 243 9.11 12.33 1.63
CA SER A 243 8.69 11.27 2.55
C SER A 243 7.90 10.18 1.84
N GLY A 244 6.97 10.54 0.94
CA GLY A 244 6.21 9.57 0.14
C GLY A 244 7.09 8.76 -0.82
N ALA A 245 8.04 9.41 -1.49
CA ALA A 245 9.00 8.75 -2.36
C ALA A 245 9.96 7.83 -1.59
N GLY A 246 10.42 8.26 -0.41
CA GLY A 246 11.22 7.45 0.50
C GLY A 246 10.48 6.21 0.98
N LEU A 247 9.20 6.36 1.37
CA LEU A 247 8.34 5.25 1.74
C LEU A 247 8.14 4.28 0.56
N PHE A 248 7.86 4.80 -0.64
CA PHE A 248 7.74 3.98 -1.85
C PHE A 248 9.02 3.20 -2.12
N LEU A 249 10.18 3.85 -2.06
CA LEU A 249 11.46 3.20 -2.31
C LEU A 249 11.75 2.11 -1.26
N ALA A 250 11.46 2.38 0.02
CA ALA A 250 11.63 1.41 1.10
C ALA A 250 10.74 0.17 0.89
N ILE A 251 9.46 0.37 0.59
CA ILE A 251 8.52 -0.72 0.28
C ILE A 251 8.96 -1.45 -1.00
N TYR A 252 9.37 -0.74 -2.04
CA TYR A 252 9.85 -1.35 -3.28
C TYR A 252 11.07 -2.24 -3.04
N MET A 253 12.07 -1.75 -2.29
CA MET A 253 13.26 -2.51 -1.93
C MET A 253 12.91 -3.73 -1.07
N LEU A 254 11.96 -3.60 -0.14
CA LEU A 254 11.44 -4.70 0.66
C LEU A 254 10.81 -5.78 -0.22
N PHE A 255 9.89 -5.40 -1.09
CA PHE A 255 9.25 -6.32 -2.05
C PHE A 255 10.29 -6.98 -2.95
N TYR A 256 11.21 -6.21 -3.52
CA TYR A 256 12.28 -6.74 -4.36
C TYR A 256 13.19 -7.74 -3.63
N SER A 257 13.56 -7.44 -2.39
CA SER A 257 14.45 -8.28 -1.57
C SER A 257 13.77 -9.58 -1.13
N LEU A 258 12.51 -9.50 -0.73
CA LEU A 258 11.74 -10.62 -0.19
C LEU A 258 11.08 -11.50 -1.26
N THR A 259 10.89 -10.99 -2.48
CA THR A 259 10.35 -11.77 -3.62
C THR A 259 11.19 -13.03 -3.85
N PRO A 260 10.56 -14.22 -4.02
CA PRO A 260 11.29 -15.46 -4.28
C PRO A 260 12.27 -15.34 -5.45
N SER A 261 13.43 -15.99 -5.32
CA SER A 261 14.53 -15.86 -6.29
C SER A 261 14.13 -16.21 -7.72
N LYS A 262 13.20 -17.17 -7.89
CA LYS A 262 12.61 -17.56 -9.19
C LYS A 262 11.96 -16.36 -9.89
N TYR A 263 11.12 -15.61 -9.17
CA TYR A 263 10.35 -14.48 -9.73
C TYR A 263 11.09 -13.15 -9.70
N ARG A 264 12.16 -13.04 -8.90
CA ARG A 264 12.99 -11.83 -8.85
C ARG A 264 13.69 -11.52 -10.18
N ARG A 265 14.18 -12.55 -10.88
CA ARG A 265 14.93 -12.42 -12.14
C ARG A 265 14.05 -12.33 -13.39
N LEU A 266 12.78 -12.72 -13.29
CA LEU A 266 11.84 -12.59 -14.41
C LEU A 266 11.56 -11.10 -14.69
N LYS A 267 11.31 -10.77 -15.97
CA LYS A 267 10.95 -9.42 -16.47
C LYS A 267 9.57 -8.92 -15.98
N CYS A 268 9.10 -9.39 -14.83
CA CYS A 268 7.85 -8.95 -14.24
C CYS A 268 8.09 -7.72 -13.33
N PRO A 269 7.29 -6.65 -13.45
CA PRO A 269 7.42 -5.46 -12.61
C PRO A 269 6.90 -5.74 -11.18
N LYS A 270 7.71 -5.40 -10.17
CA LYS A 270 7.36 -5.50 -8.74
C LYS A 270 6.84 -4.18 -8.15
N TRP A 271 7.02 -3.10 -8.91
CA TRP A 271 6.60 -1.76 -8.54
C TRP A 271 5.08 -1.59 -8.37
N PRO A 272 4.18 -2.32 -9.07
CA PRO A 272 2.73 -2.10 -8.91
C PRO A 272 2.23 -2.40 -7.50
N GLY A 273 2.64 -3.54 -6.92
CA GLY A 273 2.32 -3.90 -5.54
C GLY A 273 2.94 -2.96 -4.51
N ALA A 274 4.18 -2.51 -4.74
CA ALA A 274 4.83 -1.53 -3.87
C ALA A 274 4.13 -0.16 -3.92
N LEU A 275 3.74 0.29 -5.12
CA LEU A 275 3.01 1.53 -5.32
C LEU A 275 1.64 1.46 -4.66
N PHE A 276 0.89 0.37 -4.90
CA PHE A 276 -0.40 0.14 -4.25
C PHE A 276 -0.27 0.19 -2.73
N THR A 277 0.68 -0.55 -2.16
CA THR A 277 0.92 -0.58 -0.70
C THR A 277 1.25 0.81 -0.16
N THR A 278 2.06 1.59 -0.89
CA THR A 278 2.42 2.96 -0.49
C THR A 278 1.20 3.89 -0.51
N LEU A 279 0.41 3.87 -1.59
CA LEU A 279 -0.79 4.68 -1.70
C LEU A 279 -1.82 4.29 -0.64
N TRP A 280 -1.97 2.99 -0.39
CA TRP A 280 -2.82 2.46 0.65
C TRP A 280 -2.37 2.93 2.04
N TRP A 281 -1.08 2.84 2.34
CA TRP A 281 -0.52 3.34 3.58
C TRP A 281 -0.82 4.82 3.77
N VAL A 282 -0.54 5.66 2.77
CA VAL A 282 -0.83 7.10 2.83
C VAL A 282 -2.32 7.35 3.04
N ALA A 283 -3.19 6.62 2.35
CA ALA A 283 -4.64 6.72 2.53
C ALA A 283 -5.05 6.37 3.95
N VAL A 284 -4.51 5.29 4.53
CA VAL A 284 -4.77 4.90 5.93
C VAL A 284 -4.27 5.96 6.90
N THR A 285 -3.06 6.49 6.72
CA THR A 285 -2.49 7.54 7.59
C THR A 285 -3.33 8.82 7.58
N LEU A 286 -3.93 9.17 6.45
CA LEU A 286 -4.79 10.35 6.32
C LEU A 286 -6.23 10.10 6.79
N ALA A 287 -6.79 8.92 6.53
CA ALA A 287 -8.19 8.60 6.81
C ALA A 287 -8.44 8.15 8.26
N LEU A 288 -7.46 7.51 8.90
CA LEU A 288 -7.65 6.93 10.23
C LEU A 288 -7.89 7.98 11.32
N PRO A 289 -7.15 9.12 11.41
CA PRO A 289 -7.38 10.12 12.45
C PRO A 289 -8.82 10.68 12.50
N PRO A 290 -9.42 11.18 11.39
CA PRO A 290 -10.79 11.70 11.44
C PRO A 290 -11.83 10.61 11.72
N LEU A 291 -11.59 9.38 11.26
CA LEU A 291 -12.47 8.24 11.55
C LEU A 291 -12.51 7.93 13.05
N LEU A 292 -11.36 7.96 13.71
CA LEU A 292 -11.27 7.78 15.16
C LEU A 292 -11.83 8.97 15.94
N ALA A 293 -11.61 10.21 15.47
CA ALA A 293 -12.15 11.40 16.10
C ALA A 293 -13.69 11.43 16.10
N SER A 294 -14.33 10.84 15.08
CA SER A 294 -15.80 10.69 15.01
C SER A 294 -16.35 9.70 16.04
N LEU A 295 -15.54 8.76 16.51
CA LEU A 295 -15.84 7.86 17.61
C LEU A 295 -15.53 8.57 18.93
N MET A 296 -16.27 9.65 19.21
CA MET A 296 -16.04 10.71 20.23
C MET A 296 -15.86 10.26 21.70
N SER A 297 -15.76 8.97 22.00
CA SER A 297 -15.61 8.43 23.35
C SER A 297 -14.53 7.36 23.49
N TYR A 298 -13.76 7.07 22.43
CA TYR A 298 -12.78 5.98 22.47
C TYR A 298 -11.65 6.25 23.48
N ASP A 299 -11.07 7.45 23.47
CA ASP A 299 -10.05 7.89 24.44
C ASP A 299 -10.62 7.98 25.86
N ALA A 300 -11.88 8.41 26.01
CA ALA A 300 -12.54 8.56 27.31
C ALA A 300 -12.88 7.21 27.97
N THR A 301 -13.12 6.16 27.18
CA THR A 301 -13.53 4.84 27.67
C THR A 301 -12.33 3.92 27.95
N TYR A 302 -11.28 4.01 27.12
CA TYR A 302 -10.14 3.09 27.16
C TYR A 302 -8.82 3.74 27.61
N GLY A 303 -8.76 5.07 27.78
CA GLY A 303 -7.60 5.77 28.34
C GLY A 303 -6.29 5.43 27.63
N SER A 304 -5.26 5.04 28.39
CA SER A 304 -3.94 4.69 27.84
C SER A 304 -3.95 3.46 26.92
N LEU A 305 -4.97 2.59 27.01
CA LEU A 305 -5.11 1.41 26.14
C LEU A 305 -5.60 1.79 24.73
N ALA A 306 -6.30 2.92 24.59
CA ALA A 306 -6.81 3.40 23.30
C ALA A 306 -5.69 3.52 22.26
N GLY A 307 -4.54 4.07 22.67
CA GLY A 307 -3.39 4.25 21.79
C GLY A 307 -2.83 2.95 21.22
N VAL A 308 -2.75 1.89 22.03
CA VAL A 308 -2.26 0.57 21.60
C VAL A 308 -3.25 -0.10 20.65
N MET A 309 -4.55 -0.01 20.94
CA MET A 309 -5.60 -0.54 20.07
C MET A 309 -5.59 0.14 18.70
N VAL A 310 -5.45 1.47 18.69
CA VAL A 310 -5.34 2.26 17.46
C VAL A 310 -4.07 1.91 16.67
N ALA A 311 -2.94 1.70 17.35
CA ALA A 311 -1.71 1.22 16.72
C ALA A 311 -1.87 -0.16 16.08
N LEU A 312 -2.49 -1.11 16.78
CA LEU A 312 -2.78 -2.45 16.24
C LEU A 312 -3.68 -2.37 15.00
N PHE A 313 -4.74 -1.55 15.06
CA PHE A 313 -5.64 -1.39 13.94
C PHE A 313 -4.96 -0.71 12.74
N PHE A 314 -4.11 0.30 12.99
CA PHE A 314 -3.27 0.91 11.96
C PHE A 314 -2.35 -0.11 11.30
N PHE A 315 -1.57 -0.87 12.09
CA PHE A 315 -0.66 -1.88 11.54
C PHE A 315 -1.39 -3.02 10.83
N TYR A 316 -2.61 -3.34 11.26
CA TYR A 316 -3.49 -4.29 10.57
C TYR A 316 -3.88 -3.78 9.19
N LEU A 317 -4.31 -2.52 9.08
CA LEU A 317 -4.65 -1.92 7.78
C LEU A 317 -3.43 -1.82 6.86
N VAL A 318 -2.27 -1.46 7.40
CA VAL A 318 -1.00 -1.46 6.65
C VAL A 318 -0.64 -2.87 6.19
N GLY A 319 -0.79 -3.87 7.06
CA GLY A 319 -0.53 -5.27 6.74
C GLY A 319 -1.46 -5.81 5.67
N LEU A 320 -2.74 -5.42 5.70
CA LEU A 320 -3.71 -5.75 4.65
C LEU A 320 -3.29 -5.15 3.30
N GLY A 321 -2.86 -3.88 3.29
CA GLY A 321 -2.31 -3.24 2.10
C GLY A 321 -1.09 -3.98 1.54
N MET A 322 -0.19 -4.44 2.42
CA MET A 322 0.98 -5.22 2.04
C MET A 322 0.60 -6.57 1.42
N VAL A 323 -0.35 -7.29 2.02
CA VAL A 323 -0.87 -8.56 1.46
C VAL A 323 -1.48 -8.32 0.08
N ILE A 324 -2.34 -7.31 -0.07
CA ILE A 324 -2.96 -6.98 -1.37
C ILE A 324 -1.88 -6.63 -2.39
N GLY A 325 -0.86 -5.85 -2.01
CA GLY A 325 0.27 -5.54 -2.86
C GLY A 325 1.07 -6.78 -3.27
N ALA A 326 1.25 -7.74 -2.36
CA ALA A 326 1.93 -9.01 -2.64
C ALA A 326 1.12 -9.88 -3.62
N GLU A 327 -0.18 -10.02 -3.38
CA GLU A 327 -1.12 -10.72 -4.27
C GLU A 327 -1.20 -10.04 -5.64
N LEU A 328 -1.18 -8.70 -5.71
CA LEU A 328 -1.16 -7.96 -6.97
C LEU A 328 0.09 -8.29 -7.78
N ASN A 329 1.26 -8.27 -7.15
CA ASN A 329 2.49 -8.61 -7.83
C ASN A 329 2.52 -10.09 -8.28
N ALA A 330 2.01 -11.00 -7.45
CA ALA A 330 1.92 -12.42 -7.80
C ALA A 330 0.95 -12.67 -8.96
N ALA A 331 -0.24 -12.05 -8.92
CA ALA A 331 -1.23 -12.17 -9.98
C ALA A 331 -0.73 -11.61 -11.32
N LEU A 332 0.06 -10.54 -11.31
CA LEU A 332 0.68 -10.00 -12.53
C LEU A 332 1.64 -10.99 -13.19
N VAL A 333 2.38 -11.77 -12.39
CA VAL A 333 3.28 -12.84 -12.87
C VAL A 333 2.47 -14.00 -13.42
N GLU A 334 1.49 -14.50 -12.66
CA GLU A 334 0.67 -15.66 -13.04
C GLU A 334 -0.04 -15.43 -14.38
N VAL A 335 -0.54 -14.22 -14.62
CA VAL A 335 -1.22 -13.89 -15.88
C VAL A 335 -0.24 -13.70 -17.04
N GLU A 336 0.99 -13.27 -16.79
CA GLU A 336 2.04 -13.18 -17.82
C GLU A 336 2.55 -14.56 -18.24
N ASP A 337 2.74 -15.47 -17.28
CA ASP A 337 3.12 -16.87 -17.53
C ASP A 337 2.04 -17.60 -18.35
N LEU A 338 0.76 -17.43 -17.98
CA LEU A 338 -0.38 -17.96 -18.75
C LEU A 338 -0.43 -17.41 -20.20
N GLY A 339 0.06 -16.19 -20.43
CA GLY A 339 0.13 -15.59 -21.76
C GLY A 339 1.21 -16.26 -22.64
N HIS A 340 2.38 -16.53 -22.06
CA HIS A 340 3.47 -17.22 -22.77
C HIS A 340 3.10 -18.66 -23.12
N ASP A 341 2.49 -19.40 -22.19
CA ASP A 341 2.06 -20.78 -22.43
C ASP A 341 0.93 -20.86 -23.49
N ALA A 342 0.06 -19.85 -23.55
CA ALA A 342 -0.98 -19.77 -24.57
C ALA A 342 -0.40 -19.52 -25.96
N ILE A 343 0.61 -18.66 -26.09
CA ILE A 343 1.29 -18.39 -27.37
C ILE A 343 2.04 -19.64 -27.84
N GLY A 344 2.83 -20.28 -26.96
CA GLY A 344 3.56 -21.50 -27.31
C GLY A 344 2.65 -22.63 -27.79
N ARG A 345 1.48 -22.81 -27.15
CA ARG A 345 0.49 -23.81 -27.58
C ARG A 345 -0.15 -23.50 -28.93
N VAL A 346 -0.29 -22.21 -29.29
CA VAL A 346 -0.79 -21.82 -30.62
C VAL A 346 0.28 -22.09 -31.68
N ASP A 347 1.54 -21.79 -31.38
CA ASP A 347 2.66 -22.08 -32.29
C ASP A 347 2.80 -23.58 -32.53
N ASP A 348 2.67 -24.42 -31.50
CA ASP A 348 2.69 -25.88 -31.63
C ASP A 348 1.56 -26.40 -32.54
N VAL A 349 0.36 -25.82 -32.46
CA VAL A 349 -0.78 -26.19 -33.31
C VAL A 349 -0.58 -25.73 -34.75
N ILE A 350 0.02 -24.56 -34.97
CA ILE A 350 0.34 -24.05 -36.32
C ILE A 350 1.42 -24.92 -36.96
N ILE A 351 2.47 -25.29 -36.22
CA ILE A 351 3.53 -26.19 -36.70
C ILE A 351 2.97 -27.57 -37.01
N ALA A 352 2.11 -28.13 -36.15
CA ALA A 352 1.47 -29.42 -36.38
C ALA A 352 0.60 -29.42 -37.65
N LYS A 353 -0.17 -28.35 -37.90
CA LYS A 353 -0.96 -28.21 -39.14
C LYS A 353 -0.10 -28.02 -40.38
N ALA A 354 1.00 -27.26 -40.28
CA ALA A 354 1.91 -27.04 -41.40
C ALA A 354 2.65 -28.33 -41.81
N GLY A 355 2.90 -29.25 -40.86
CA GLY A 355 3.51 -30.55 -41.13
C GLY A 355 2.54 -31.63 -41.64
N GLU A 356 1.22 -31.40 -41.60
CA GLU A 356 0.22 -32.31 -42.21
C GLU A 356 -0.11 -31.92 -43.67
N GLU A 357 0.35 -30.75 -44.14
CA GLU A 357 0.15 -30.26 -45.52
C GLU A 357 1.34 -30.54 -46.47
N GLU A 358 2.44 -31.13 -45.98
CA GLU A 358 3.54 -31.73 -46.77
C GLU A 358 3.40 -33.26 -46.85
#